data_AF-A0A1V4MFS6-F1
#
_entry.id   AF-A0A1V4MFS6-F1
#
_cell.length_a   1.000
_cell.length_b   1.000
_cell.length_c   1.000
_cell.angle_alpha   90.00
_cell.angle_beta   90.00
_cell.angle_gamma   90.00
#
_symmetry.space_group_name_H-M   'P 1'
#
loop_
_entity.id
_entity.type
_entity.pdbx_description
1 polymer ?
#
loop_
_entity_poly.entity_id
_entity_poly.type
_entity_poly.pdbx_seq_one_letter_code
_entity_poly.pdbx_strand_id
1 'polypeptide(L)' 'MEKHPNPSLRWTNRRRMAWASVVAGLAYPILVAVTKSELLVDIAGPFYIFIGGLSGVYVGFATLDDKWRKP' A
#
# COMPACT_ATOMS: atom_id res chain seq x y z
N MET A 1 -8.63 -29.47 14.66
CA MET A 1 -7.68 -29.20 13.57
C MET A 1 -7.43 -27.70 13.55
N GLU A 2 -6.57 -27.21 14.43
CA GLU A 2 -6.23 -25.79 14.48
C GLU A 2 -5.42 -25.45 13.22
N LYS A 3 -6.03 -24.71 12.31
CA LYS A 3 -5.48 -24.42 10.99
C LYS A 3 -4.40 -23.36 11.16
N HIS A 4 -3.17 -23.78 11.49
CA HIS A 4 -2.05 -22.86 11.60
C HIS A 4 -1.95 -22.01 10.32
N PRO A 5 -1.97 -20.68 10.42
CA PRO A 5 -1.98 -19.82 9.25
C PRO A 5 -0.71 -20.05 8.43
N ASN A 6 -0.88 -20.44 7.17
CA ASN A 6 0.23 -20.77 6.29
C ASN A 6 1.13 -19.53 6.08
N PRO A 7 2.42 -19.59 6.45
CA PRO A 7 3.30 -18.42 6.42
C PRO A 7 3.52 -17.85 5.01
N SER A 8 3.42 -18.67 3.96
CA SER A 8 3.59 -18.22 2.56
C SER A 8 2.40 -17.38 2.07
N LEU A 9 1.18 -17.71 2.52
CA LEU A 9 -0.03 -16.92 2.27
C LEU A 9 0.05 -15.54 2.93
N ARG A 10 0.67 -15.44 4.11
CA ARG A 10 0.91 -14.17 4.81
C ARG A 10 1.77 -13.20 3.99
N TRP A 11 2.83 -13.72 3.37
CA TRP A 11 3.74 -12.91 2.54
C TRP A 11 3.12 -12.53 1.19
N THR A 12 2.37 -13.44 0.58
CA THR A 12 1.63 -13.18 -0.67
C THR A 12 0.60 -12.07 -0.47
N ASN A 13 -0.12 -12.08 0.65
CA ASN A 13 -1.09 -11.03 0.99
C ASN A 13 -0.42 -9.67 1.24
N ARG A 14 0.75 -9.65 1.91
CA ARG A 14 1.55 -8.41 2.10
C ARG A 14 1.99 -7.80 0.76
N ARG A 15 2.52 -8.60 -0.16
CA ARG A 15 2.91 -8.13 -1.50
C ARG A 15 1.71 -7.60 -2.30
N ARG A 16 0.56 -8.28 -2.24
CA ARG A 16 -0.67 -7.82 -2.92
C ARG A 16 -1.16 -6.47 -2.38
N MET A 17 -1.10 -6.25 -1.06
CA MET A 17 -1.45 -4.93 -0.48
C MET A 17 -0.47 -3.83 -0.88
N ALA A 18 0.83 -4.12 -0.95
CA ALA A 18 1.83 -3.17 -1.41
C ALA A 18 1.59 -2.77 -2.89
N TRP A 19 1.29 -3.74 -3.75
CA TRP A 19 0.93 -3.45 -5.14
C TRP A 19 -0.38 -2.67 -5.27
N ALA A 20 -1.39 -2.96 -4.44
CA ALA A 20 -2.65 -2.22 -4.44
C ALA A 20 -2.46 -0.74 -4.06
N SER A 21 -1.56 -0.45 -3.11
CA SER A 21 -1.26 0.94 -2.69
C SER A 21 -0.51 1.72 -3.78
N VAL A 22 0.42 1.08 -4.50
CA VAL A 22 1.08 1.67 -5.67
C VAL A 22 0.07 1.97 -6.78
N VAL A 23 -0.81 1.03 -7.10
CA VAL A 23 -1.87 1.21 -8.10
C VAL A 23 -2.81 2.36 -7.72
N ALA A 24 -3.20 2.46 -6.44
CA ALA A 24 -4.04 3.56 -5.97
C ALA A 24 -3.35 4.93 -6.12
N GLY A 25 -2.05 5.02 -5.82
CA GLY A 25 -1.27 6.24 -6.03
C GLY A 25 -1.19 6.67 -7.49
N LEU A 26 -1.06 5.71 -8.43
CA LEU A 26 -1.03 5.98 -9.86
C LEU A 26 -2.42 6.27 -10.46
N ALA A 27 -3.47 5.67 -9.91
CA ALA A 27 -4.85 5.86 -10.39
C ALA A 27 -5.43 7.22 -10.00
N TYR A 28 -4.99 7.80 -8.89
CA TYR A 28 -5.50 9.08 -8.39
C TYR A 28 -5.33 10.27 -9.36
N PRO A 29 -4.16 10.54 -9.97
CA PRO A 29 -4.04 11.61 -10.95
C PRO A 29 -4.91 11.38 -12.21
N ILE A 30 -5.13 10.12 -12.60
CA ILE A 30 -6.04 9.77 -13.70
C ILE A 30 -7.48 10.13 -13.30
N LEU A 31 -7.88 9.81 -12.07
CA LEU A 31 -9.21 10.12 -11.55
C LEU A 31 -9.46 11.65 -11.52
N VAL A 32 -8.47 12.43 -11.06
CA VAL A 32 -8.52 13.89 -11.06
C VAL A 32 -8.67 14.43 -12.49
N ALA A 33 -7.89 13.91 -13.45
CA ALA A 33 -7.93 14.36 -14.84
C ALA A 33 -9.28 14.07 -15.54
N VAL A 34 -9.91 12.94 -15.24
CA VAL A 34 -11.20 12.55 -15.84
C VAL A 34 -12.36 13.32 -15.22
N THR A 35 -12.35 13.50 -13.89
CA THR A 35 -13.48 14.11 -13.18
C THR A 35 -13.45 15.64 -13.13
N LYS A 36 -12.28 16.28 -13.32
CA LYS A 36 -12.09 17.74 -13.26
C LYS A 36 -12.72 18.41 -12.02
N SER A 37 -12.76 17.68 -10.90
CA SER A 37 -13.40 18.16 -9.67
C SER A 37 -12.41 18.92 -8.80
N GLU A 38 -12.72 20.17 -8.44
CA GLU A 38 -11.91 20.98 -7.52
C GLU A 38 -11.78 20.32 -6.14
N LEU A 39 -12.84 19.68 -5.64
CA LEU A 39 -12.79 18.93 -4.38
C LEU A 39 -11.76 17.80 -4.41
N LEU A 40 -11.61 17.12 -5.56
CA LEU A 40 -10.60 16.09 -5.69
C LEU A 40 -9.19 16.68 -5.69
N VAL A 41 -8.98 17.87 -6.25
CA VAL A 41 -7.68 18.56 -6.21
C VAL A 41 -7.35 19.01 -4.79
N ASP A 42 -8.32 19.54 -4.05
CA ASP A 42 -8.14 20.05 -2.69
C ASP A 42 -7.71 18.96 -1.70
N ILE A 43 -8.18 17.72 -1.88
CA ILE A 43 -7.79 16.58 -1.03
C ILE A 43 -6.50 15.87 -1.47
N ALA A 44 -5.84 16.33 -2.54
CA ALA A 44 -4.65 15.66 -3.09
C ALA A 44 -3.50 15.60 -2.10
N GLY A 45 -3.22 16.70 -1.39
CA GLY A 45 -2.20 16.76 -0.35
C GLY A 45 -2.38 15.67 0.71
N PRO A 46 -3.50 15.65 1.46
CA PRO A 46 -3.74 14.63 2.48
C PRO A 46 -3.83 13.20 1.90
N PHE A 47 -4.35 13.03 0.68
CA PHE A 47 -4.36 11.73 0.01
C PHE A 47 -2.95 11.17 -0.22
N TYR A 48 -2.02 11.97 -0.76
CA TYR A 48 -0.65 11.53 -1.00
C TYR A 48 0.13 11.30 0.29
N ILE A 49 -0.13 12.08 1.35
CA ILE A 49 0.43 11.82 2.68
C ILE A 49 -0.02 10.44 3.20
N PHE A 50 -1.31 10.13 3.06
CA PHE A 50 -1.86 8.84 3.47
C PHE A 50 -1.27 7.66 2.67
N ILE A 51 -1.22 7.76 1.34
CA ILE A 51 -0.62 6.74 0.47
C ILE A 51 0.87 6.57 0.75
N GLY A 52 1.61 7.67 0.96
CA GLY A 52 3.02 7.64 1.34
C GLY A 52 3.23 6.93 2.69
N GLY A 53 2.39 7.23 3.67
CA GLY A 53 2.37 6.55 4.97
C GLY A 53 2.10 5.05 4.85
N LEU A 54 1.08 4.64 4.10
CA LEU A 54 0.78 3.22 3.84
C LEU A 54 1.94 2.53 3.13
N SER A 55 2.50 3.15 2.09
CA SER A 55 3.63 2.61 1.35
C SER A 55 4.85 2.41 2.26
N GLY A 56 5.17 3.42 3.08
CA GLY A 56 6.24 3.35 4.07
C GLY A 56 6.00 2.27 5.14
N VAL A 57 4.76 2.10 5.60
CA VAL A 57 4.37 1.02 6.51
C VAL A 57 4.57 -0.34 5.85
N TYR A 58 4.03 -0.58 4.65
CA TYR A 58 4.16 -1.88 3.98
C TYR A 58 5.61 -2.22 3.62
N VAL A 59 6.37 -1.26 3.09
CA VAL A 59 7.79 -1.44 2.76
C VAL A 59 8.64 -1.55 4.03
N GLY A 60 8.37 -0.74 5.05
CA GLY A 60 9.07 -0.77 6.33
C GLY A 60 8.86 -2.07 7.09
N PHE A 61 7.62 -2.57 7.16
CA PHE A 61 7.33 -3.89 7.71
C PHE A 61 7.96 -5.01 6.87
N ALA A 62 7.99 -4.90 5.54
CA ALA A 62 8.69 -5.86 4.69
C ALA A 62 10.21 -5.88 4.96
N THR A 63 10.82 -4.70 5.14
CA THR A 63 12.25 -4.54 5.38
C THR A 63 12.66 -5.04 6.78
N LEU A 64 11.84 -4.75 7.80
CA LEU A 64 12.04 -5.26 9.16
C LEU A 64 11.88 -6.78 9.22
N ASP A 65 10.86 -7.34 8.56
CA ASP A 65 10.63 -8.79 8.48
C ASP A 65 11.82 -9.48 7.78
N ASP A 66 12.35 -8.94 6.68
CA ASP A 66 13.55 -9.48 6.00
C ASP A 66 14.82 -9.38 6.86
N LYS A 67 15.00 -8.28 7.58
CA LYS A 67 16.18 -8.06 8.44
C LYS A 67 16.22 -9.03 9.63
N TRP A 68 15.06 -9.43 10.15
CA TRP A 68 14.91 -10.37 11.26
C TRP A 68 14.82 -11.84 10.81
N ARG A 69 14.78 -12.10 9.50
CA ARG A 69 14.64 -13.43 8.90
C ARG A 69 15.92 -13.93 8.21
N LYS A 70 17.01 -13.17 8.28
CA LYS A 70 18.35 -13.69 7.93
C LYS A 70 18.82 -14.67 9.03
N PRO A 71 19.41 -15.82 8.66
CA PRO A 71 19.92 -16.81 9.60
C PRO A 71 20.99 -16.24 10.53
#